data_AF-A0AAE0MDG8-F1
#
_entry.id   AF-A0AAE0MDG8-F1
#
_cell.length_a   1.000
_cell.length_b   1.000
_cell.length_c   1.000
_cell.angle_alpha   90.00
_cell.angle_beta   90.00
_cell.angle_gamma   90.00
#
_symmetry.space_group_name_H-M   'P 1'
#
loop_
_entity.id
_entity.type
_entity.pdbx_description
1 polymer ?
#
loop_
_entity_poly.entity_id
_entity_poly.type
_entity_poly.pdbx_seq_one_letter_code
_entity_poly.pdbx_strand_id
1 'polypeptide(L)'
;MTEIDESYLKGSGPGGQKINKTNSAVQLIHKPTGIVVKCQATRSREQNRKIAREILAAKVDELVNGSESRTAIVSEVKKKRSDSAAKKSRRKYRKLQEEAEQAEQAAASKADDVAEIAPTAATENQHPSP
;
A
#
# COMPACT_ATOMS: atom_id res chain seq x y z
N MET A 1 1.76 21.33 -34.45
CA MET A 1 0.75 20.57 -33.67
C MET A 1 1.28 19.16 -33.57
N THR A 2 1.36 18.61 -32.35
CA THR A 2 2.01 17.33 -32.03
C THR A 2 1.63 16.21 -33.01
N GLU A 3 2.63 15.63 -33.67
CA GLU A 3 2.45 14.54 -34.64
C GLU A 3 2.08 13.24 -33.91
N ILE A 4 0.78 13.09 -33.64
CA ILE A 4 0.22 11.90 -33.02
C ILE A 4 -0.72 11.23 -34.02
N ASP A 5 -0.41 9.98 -34.38
CA ASP A 5 -1.33 9.14 -35.14
C ASP A 5 -2.26 8.40 -34.17
N GLU A 6 -3.56 8.49 -34.44
CA GLU A 6 -4.62 7.82 -33.67
C GLU A 6 -5.23 6.69 -34.51
N SER A 7 -5.30 5.49 -33.94
CA SER A 7 -5.91 4.32 -34.54
C SER A 7 -6.89 3.65 -33.57
N TYR A 8 -8.00 3.15 -34.11
CA TYR A 8 -9.03 2.45 -33.34
C TYR A 8 -8.98 0.96 -33.60
N LEU A 9 -8.97 0.18 -32.54
CA LEU A 9 -8.93 -1.27 -32.60
C LEU A 9 -10.20 -1.85 -31.97
N LYS A 10 -10.53 -3.07 -32.41
CA LYS A 10 -11.48 -3.92 -31.70
C LYS A 10 -10.87 -4.31 -30.36
N GLY A 11 -11.70 -4.33 -29.33
CA GLY A 11 -11.27 -4.87 -28.04
C GLY A 11 -10.88 -6.34 -28.20
N SER A 12 -9.79 -6.73 -27.56
CA SER A 12 -9.35 -8.13 -27.49
C SER A 12 -9.36 -8.59 -26.03
N GLY A 13 -9.69 -9.86 -25.80
CA GLY A 13 -9.69 -10.49 -24.47
C GLY A 13 -11.00 -11.19 -24.11
N PRO A 14 -11.09 -11.80 -22.91
CA PRO A 14 -12.30 -12.42 -22.36
C PRO A 14 -13.32 -11.34 -21.99
N GLY A 15 -13.85 -10.68 -23.00
CA GLY A 15 -14.88 -9.67 -22.90
C GLY A 15 -16.16 -10.19 -23.56
N GLY A 16 -17.31 -9.88 -22.96
CA GLY A 16 -18.60 -10.21 -23.57
C GLY A 16 -18.76 -9.60 -24.97
N GLN A 17 -19.87 -9.95 -25.65
CA GLN A 17 -20.15 -9.58 -27.05
C GLN A 17 -19.84 -8.11 -27.40
N LYS A 18 -20.07 -7.19 -26.44
CA LYS A 18 -19.85 -5.75 -26.61
C LYS A 18 -18.40 -5.35 -26.86
N ILE A 19 -17.43 -6.01 -26.23
CA ILE A 19 -15.99 -5.69 -26.34
C ILE A 19 -15.46 -6.09 -27.73
N ASN A 20 -15.90 -7.24 -28.24
CA ASN A 20 -15.43 -7.76 -29.53
C ASN A 20 -16.07 -7.06 -30.74
N LYS A 21 -17.28 -6.51 -30.58
CA LYS A 21 -17.99 -5.78 -31.66
C LYS A 21 -17.64 -4.30 -31.74
N THR A 22 -17.24 -3.67 -30.64
CA THR A 22 -17.04 -2.22 -30.60
C THR A 22 -15.57 -1.86 -30.81
N ASN A 23 -15.29 -0.91 -31.71
CA ASN A 23 -13.95 -0.34 -31.89
C ASN A 23 -13.67 0.71 -30.79
N SER A 24 -13.74 0.30 -29.53
CA SER A 24 -13.54 1.19 -28.38
C SER A 24 -12.09 1.29 -27.94
N ALA A 25 -11.22 0.35 -28.33
CA ALA A 25 -9.80 0.40 -27.98
C ALA A 25 -9.09 1.47 -28.83
N VAL A 26 -8.22 2.25 -28.19
CA VAL A 26 -7.49 3.36 -28.84
C VAL A 26 -6.00 3.08 -28.79
N GLN A 27 -5.32 3.26 -29.92
CA GLN A 27 -3.87 3.26 -30.02
C GLN A 27 -3.40 4.64 -30.48
N LEU A 28 -2.50 5.24 -29.71
CA LEU A 28 -1.84 6.49 -30.06
C LEU A 28 -0.36 6.23 -30.31
N ILE A 29 0.19 6.85 -31.36
CA ILE A 29 1.60 6.76 -31.72
C ILE A 29 2.15 8.18 -31.81
N HIS A 30 3.19 8.48 -31.03
CA HIS A 30 3.92 9.73 -31.15
C HIS A 30 5.06 9.55 -32.15
N LYS A 31 4.95 10.13 -33.35
CA LYS A 31 5.93 9.95 -34.43
C LYS A 31 7.36 10.34 -34.06
N PRO A 32 7.63 11.49 -33.41
CA PRO A 32 9.01 11.92 -33.19
C PRO A 32 9.72 11.10 -32.11
N THR A 33 9.00 10.50 -31.15
CA THR A 33 9.62 9.64 -30.12
C THR A 33 9.42 8.15 -30.36
N GLY A 34 8.61 7.75 -31.33
CA GLY A 34 8.26 6.35 -31.60
C GLY A 34 7.44 5.67 -30.49
N ILE A 35 6.92 6.43 -29.50
CA ILE A 35 6.18 5.83 -28.38
C ILE A 35 4.78 5.43 -28.83
N VAL A 36 4.45 4.16 -28.58
CA VAL A 36 3.13 3.59 -28.84
C VAL A 36 2.42 3.34 -27.51
N VAL A 37 1.19 3.85 -27.38
CA VAL A 37 0.31 3.63 -26.24
C VAL A 37 -0.99 3.01 -26.72
N LYS A 38 -1.38 1.89 -26.11
CA LYS A 38 -2.68 1.24 -26.34
C LYS A 38 -3.50 1.34 -25.06
N CYS A 39 -4.77 1.75 -25.17
CA CYS A 39 -5.69 1.87 -24.03
C CYS A 39 -7.02 1.18 -24.33
N GLN A 40 -7.41 0.28 -23.42
CA GLN A 40 -8.70 -0.43 -23.41
C GLN A 40 -9.24 -0.46 -21.97
N ALA A 41 -9.46 0.71 -21.37
CA ALA A 41 -9.92 0.83 -19.97
C ALA A 41 -11.45 0.81 -19.85
N THR A 42 -12.14 1.43 -20.81
CA THR A 42 -13.59 1.63 -20.75
C THR A 42 -14.27 1.21 -22.05
N ARG A 43 -15.60 1.16 -22.04
CA ARG A 43 -16.42 0.94 -23.25
C ARG A 43 -16.52 2.16 -24.17
N SER A 44 -16.05 3.33 -23.73
CA SER A 44 -16.15 4.58 -24.49
C SER A 44 -14.82 4.91 -25.16
N ARG A 45 -14.85 5.10 -26.49
CA ARG A 45 -13.66 5.50 -27.27
C ARG A 45 -13.11 6.86 -26.83
N GLU A 46 -13.96 7.82 -26.49
CA GLU A 46 -13.51 9.16 -26.09
C GLU A 46 -12.79 9.14 -24.75
N GLN A 47 -13.31 8.37 -23.78
CA GLN A 47 -12.64 8.17 -22.50
C GLN A 47 -11.30 7.46 -22.70
N ASN A 48 -11.26 6.41 -23.52
CA ASN A 48 -10.02 5.71 -23.84
C ASN A 48 -9.00 6.61 -24.56
N ARG A 49 -9.45 7.51 -25.44
CA ARG A 49 -8.60 8.51 -26.11
C ARG A 49 -8.00 9.51 -25.12
N LYS A 50 -8.81 10.00 -24.17
CA LYS A 50 -8.33 10.92 -23.13
C LYS A 50 -7.28 10.25 -22.25
N ILE A 51 -7.57 9.04 -21.77
CA ILE A 51 -6.65 8.24 -20.96
C ILE A 51 -5.36 7.92 -21.73
N ALA A 52 -5.48 7.51 -23.01
CA ALA A 52 -4.32 7.22 -23.84
C ALA A 52 -3.43 8.46 -24.04
N ARG A 53 -4.01 9.66 -24.19
CA ARG A 53 -3.25 10.91 -24.30
C ARG A 53 -2.54 11.27 -23.00
N GLU A 54 -3.20 11.12 -21.85
CA GLU A 54 -2.60 11.35 -20.54
C GLU A 54 -1.40 10.42 -20.31
N ILE A 55 -1.54 9.13 -20.65
CA ILE A 55 -0.45 8.15 -20.56
C ILE A 55 0.67 8.47 -21.54
N LEU A 56 0.34 8.84 -22.78
CA LEU A 56 1.34 9.20 -23.80
C LEU A 56 2.14 10.44 -23.37
N ALA A 57 1.47 11.47 -22.86
CA ALA A 57 2.13 12.66 -22.33
C ALA A 57 3.06 12.31 -21.17
N ALA A 58 2.61 11.51 -20.20
CA ALA A 58 3.45 11.07 -19.09
C ALA A 58 4.70 10.30 -19.55
N LYS A 59 4.56 9.41 -20.53
CA LYS A 59 5.71 8.67 -21.10
C LYS A 59 6.65 9.55 -21.90
N VAL A 60 6.13 10.52 -22.65
CA VAL A 60 6.95 11.49 -23.39
C VAL A 60 7.71 12.38 -22.40
N ASP A 61 7.04 12.88 -21.36
CA ASP A 61 7.67 13.68 -20.31
C ASP A 61 8.76 12.88 -19.57
N GLU A 62 8.52 11.60 -19.29
CA GLU A 62 9.53 10.71 -18.71
C GLU A 62 10.73 10.51 -19.64
N LEU A 63 10.51 10.40 -20.95
CA LEU A 63 11.61 10.27 -21.92
C LEU A 63 12.42 11.57 -22.06
N VAL A 64 11.75 12.72 -22.10
CA VAL A 64 12.39 14.02 -22.34
C VAL A 64 13.06 14.56 -21.07
N ASN A 65 12.39 14.44 -19.91
CA ASN A 65 12.86 15.03 -18.66
C ASN A 65 13.48 14.00 -17.70
N GLY A 66 13.34 12.68 -17.94
CA GLY A 66 13.99 11.63 -17.15
C GLY A 66 13.74 11.76 -15.64
N SER A 67 14.82 12.10 -14.91
CA SER A 67 14.83 12.30 -13.45
C SER A 67 14.01 13.51 -12.97
N GLU A 68 13.81 14.51 -13.82
CA GLU A 68 13.00 15.71 -13.55
C GLU A 68 11.52 15.49 -13.93
N SER A 69 11.15 14.30 -14.42
CA SER A 69 9.76 14.06 -14.79
C SER A 69 8.85 14.20 -13.58
N ARG A 70 7.70 14.83 -13.80
CA ARG A 70 6.68 15.06 -12.76
C ARG A 70 6.30 13.75 -12.05
N THR A 71 6.29 12.64 -12.78
CA THR A 71 6.07 11.27 -12.28
C THR A 71 7.15 10.80 -11.33
N ALA A 72 8.43 11.03 -11.66
CA ALA A 72 9.56 10.70 -10.78
C ALA A 72 9.47 11.49 -9.47
N ILE A 73 9.25 12.80 -9.55
CA ILE A 73 9.10 13.69 -8.38
C ILE A 73 7.92 13.26 -7.50
N VAL A 74 6.75 12.98 -8.08
CA VAL A 74 5.58 12.51 -7.32
C VAL A 74 5.84 11.15 -6.67
N SER A 75 6.54 10.24 -7.36
CA SER A 75 6.89 8.93 -6.82
C SER A 75 7.85 9.05 -5.62
N GLU A 76 8.83 9.94 -5.71
CA GLU A 76 9.80 10.25 -4.66
C GLU A 76 9.11 10.79 -3.41
N VAL A 77 8.19 11.75 -3.58
CA VAL A 77 7.39 12.31 -2.47
C VAL A 77 6.50 11.25 -1.84
N LYS A 78 5.87 10.39 -2.65
CA LYS A 78 5.03 9.31 -2.15
C LYS A 78 5.84 8.29 -1.34
N LYS A 79 7.03 7.90 -1.82
CA LYS A 79 7.97 7.03 -1.08
C LYS A 79 8.39 7.65 0.25
N LYS A 80 8.80 8.92 0.25
CA LYS A 80 9.17 9.63 1.50
C LYS A 80 8.03 9.66 2.51
N ARG A 81 6.79 9.86 2.05
CA ARG A 81 5.59 9.80 2.90
C ARG A 81 5.31 8.40 3.43
N SER A 82 5.40 7.35 2.60
CA SER A 82 5.19 5.97 3.04
C SER A 82 6.26 5.53 4.04
N ASP A 83 7.52 5.89 3.81
CA ASP A 83 8.63 5.52 4.70
C ASP A 83 8.50 6.21 6.05
N SER A 84 8.07 7.48 6.04
CA SER A 84 7.77 8.22 7.26
C SER A 84 6.61 7.62 8.04
N ALA A 85 5.54 7.19 7.35
CA ALA A 85 4.41 6.51 7.97
C ALA A 85 4.81 5.14 8.55
N ALA A 86 5.62 4.36 7.82
CA ALA A 86 6.13 3.07 8.26
C ALA A 86 7.03 3.21 9.50
N LYS A 87 7.92 4.22 9.54
CA LYS A 87 8.76 4.51 10.71
C LYS A 87 7.93 4.88 11.93
N LYS A 88 6.93 5.75 11.79
CA LYS A 88 6.02 6.14 12.87
C LYS A 88 5.23 4.94 13.40
N SER A 89 4.69 4.13 12.49
CA SER A 89 3.99 2.89 12.81
C SER A 89 4.88 1.95 13.63
N ARG A 90 6.08 1.61 13.13
CA ARG A 90 7.03 0.73 13.82
C ARG A 90 7.38 1.23 15.23
N ARG A 91 7.62 2.54 15.40
CA ARG A 91 7.87 3.13 16.73
C ARG A 91 6.69 2.98 17.67
N LYS A 92 5.46 3.19 17.18
CA LYS A 92 4.24 3.04 17.97
C LYS A 92 4.08 1.60 18.45
N TYR A 93 4.17 0.62 17.56
CA TYR A 93 3.99 -0.79 17.91
C TYR A 93 5.10 -1.32 18.83
N ARG A 94 6.35 -0.88 18.61
CA ARG A 94 7.46 -1.21 19.51
C ARG A 94 7.23 -0.68 20.93
N LYS A 95 6.81 0.58 21.07
CA LYS A 95 6.52 1.17 22.38
C LYS A 95 5.39 0.42 23.10
N LEU A 96 4.33 0.05 22.38
CA LEU A 96 3.23 -0.73 22.95
C LEU A 96 3.66 -2.13 23.39
N GLN A 97 4.59 -2.78 22.67
CA GLN A 97 5.17 -4.06 23.09
C GLN A 97 6.02 -3.89 24.35
N GLU A 98 6.90 -2.88 24.39
CA GLU A 98 7.72 -2.60 25.57
C GLU A 98 6.86 -2.25 26.80
N GLU A 99 5.79 -1.46 26.65
CA GLU A 99 4.84 -1.16 27.73
C GLU A 99 4.04 -2.40 28.16
N ALA A 100 3.67 -3.29 27.24
CA ALA A 100 3.00 -4.55 27.55
C ALA A 100 3.92 -5.51 28.30
N GLU A 101 5.18 -5.66 27.85
CA GLU A 101 6.19 -6.48 28.52
C GLU A 101 6.53 -5.93 29.91
N GLN A 102 6.63 -4.61 30.07
CA GLN A 102 6.83 -3.97 31.38
C GLN A 102 5.62 -4.16 32.30
N ALA A 103 4.39 -4.06 31.78
CA ALA A 103 3.18 -4.33 32.55
C ALA A 103 3.10 -5.81 32.98
N GLU A 104 3.50 -6.73 32.11
CA GLU A 104 3.58 -8.17 32.41
C GLU A 104 4.66 -8.47 33.46
N GLN A 105 5.86 -7.91 33.32
CA GLN A 105 6.94 -8.04 34.30
C GLN A 105 6.57 -7.43 35.66
N ALA A 106 5.91 -6.27 35.66
CA ALA A 106 5.43 -5.64 36.88
C ALA A 106 4.25 -6.39 37.53
N ALA A 107 3.44 -7.11 36.74
CA ALA A 107 2.41 -7.99 37.27
C ALA A 107 3.02 -9.28 37.86
N ALA A 108 4.04 -9.84 37.22
CA ALA A 108 4.78 -11.00 37.71
C ALA A 108 5.53 -10.68 39.02
N SER A 109 6.28 -9.57 39.08
CA SER A 109 7.02 -9.18 40.29
C SER A 109 6.10 -8.87 41.48
N LYS A 110 4.90 -8.32 41.23
CA LYS A 110 3.90 -8.11 42.29
C LYS A 110 3.29 -9.42 42.81
N ALA A 111 3.29 -10.49 42.03
CA ALA A 111 2.83 -11.79 42.49
C ALA A 111 3.88 -12.46 43.40
N ASP A 112 5.17 -12.24 43.13
CA ASP A 112 6.27 -12.71 43.97
C ASP A 112 6.31 -11.99 45.33
N ASP A 113 6.10 -10.66 45.38
CA ASP A 113 6.01 -9.87 46.63
C ASP A 113 4.83 -10.29 47.54
N VAL A 114 3.75 -10.84 46.99
CA VAL A 114 2.57 -11.28 47.77
C VAL A 114 2.75 -12.66 48.40
N ALA A 115 3.65 -13.50 47.85
CA ALA A 115 3.93 -14.83 48.38
C ALA A 115 4.78 -14.82 49.67
N GLU A 116 5.48 -13.71 49.98
CA GLU A 116 6.33 -13.60 51.17
C GLU A 116 5.58 -13.18 52.45
N ILE A 117 4.31 -12.76 52.35
CA ILE A 117 3.51 -12.26 53.49
C ILE A 117 2.44 -13.27 53.96
N ALA A 118 2.72 -14.57 53.92
CA ALA A 118 1.88 -15.57 54.58
C ALA A 118 2.32 -15.70 56.06
N PRO A 119 1.53 -15.27 57.06
CA PRO A 119 1.90 -15.47 58.45
C PRO A 119 1.88 -16.97 58.78
N THR A 120 3.03 -17.49 59.16
CA THR A 120 3.22 -18.82 59.74
C THR A 120 2.42 -18.92 61.05
N ALA A 121 1.21 -19.46 61.00
CA ALA A 121 0.44 -19.81 62.19
C ALA A 121 0.07 -21.29 62.13
N ALA A 122 0.99 -22.15 62.56
CA ALA A 122 0.68 -23.52 62.93
C ALA A 122 1.71 -24.04 63.94
N THR A 123 1.29 -24.24 65.20
CA THR A 123 1.72 -25.39 66.02
C THR A 123 0.62 -25.71 67.02
N GLU A 124 -0.22 -26.63 66.57
CA GLU A 124 -0.86 -27.73 67.28
C GLU A 124 -0.33 -28.05 68.69
N ASN A 125 -1.24 -28.25 69.66
CA ASN A 125 -0.97 -29.18 70.76
C ASN A 125 -2.24 -29.91 71.21
N GLN A 126 -2.42 -31.06 70.56
CA GLN A 126 -2.87 -32.36 71.06
C GLN A 126 -3.75 -32.38 72.32
N HIS A 127 -5.00 -32.76 72.08
CA HIS A 127 -5.86 -33.42 73.05
C HIS A 127 -5.56 -34.93 73.04
N PRO A 128 -5.65 -35.63 74.19
CA PRO A 128 -6.64 -36.70 74.18
C PRO A 128 -7.50 -36.80 75.44
N SER A 129 -8.76 -37.13 75.13
CA SER A 129 -9.98 -37.50 75.86
C SER A 129 -9.84 -38.65 76.87
N PRO A 130 -10.94 -39.12 77.53
CA PRO A 130 -12.32 -38.62 77.61
C PRO A 130 -12.74 -38.05 78.96
#